data_AF-A0A7S2Y8K7-F1
#
_entry.id   AF-A0A7S2Y8K7-F1
#
_cell.length_a   1.000
_cell.length_b   1.000
_cell.length_c   1.000
_cell.angle_alpha   90.00
_cell.angle_beta   90.00
_cell.angle_gamma   90.00
#
_symmetry.space_group_name_H-M   'P 1'
#
loop_
_entity.id
_entity.type
_entity.pdbx_description
1 polymer ?
#
loop_
_entity_poly.entity_id
_entity_poly.type
_entity_poly.pdbx_seq_one_letter_code
_entity_poly.pdbx_strand_id
1 'polypeptide(L)'
;QVRQTVYHAAQQGQSLGILGCGWDAMDLAILASSAPAISINVNRRATKRRAGGRTSLIYGSAGPVSHILPSYLFSAVAKRLRSKRIDVMERTLIRYVSLDDTASRKPKDAKQQ
;
A
#
# COMPACT_ATOMS: atom_id res chain seq x y z
N GLN A 1 -13.96 -1.19 -10.58
CA GLN A 1 -13.22 0.10 -10.66
C GLN A 1 -12.04 0.16 -9.69
N VAL A 2 -12.22 0.03 -8.36
CA VAL A 2 -11.11 0.19 -7.38
C VAL A 2 -9.88 -0.70 -7.67
N ARG A 3 -10.08 -1.98 -8.03
CA ARG A 3 -8.99 -2.91 -8.39
C ARG A 3 -8.09 -2.39 -9.52
N GLN A 4 -8.68 -1.81 -10.57
CA GLN A 4 -7.93 -1.26 -11.71
C GLN A 4 -7.14 -0.02 -11.29
N THR A 5 -7.73 0.88 -10.50
CA THR A 5 -7.05 2.07 -10.00
C THR A 5 -5.85 1.71 -9.13
N VAL A 6 -6.02 0.75 -8.22
CA VAL A 6 -4.94 0.25 -7.36
C VAL A 6 -3.82 -0.38 -8.19
N TYR A 7 -4.18 -1.19 -9.18
CA TYR A 7 -3.21 -1.80 -10.08
C TYR A 7 -2.42 -0.76 -10.89
N HIS A 8 -3.09 0.26 -11.46
CA HIS A 8 -2.41 1.33 -12.19
C HIS A 8 -1.54 2.21 -11.28
N ALA A 9 -1.99 2.54 -10.07
CA ALA A 9 -1.18 3.29 -9.11
C ALA A 9 0.06 2.49 -8.67
N ALA A 10 -0.09 1.17 -8.50
CA ALA A 10 1.03 0.27 -8.21
C ALA A 10 2.02 0.18 -9.39
N GLN A 11 1.52 0.10 -10.63
CA GLN A 11 2.36 0.13 -11.84
C GLN A 11 3.17 1.43 -11.95
N GLN A 12 2.57 2.56 -11.55
CA GLN A 12 3.24 3.87 -11.47
C GLN A 12 4.28 3.95 -10.34
N GLY A 13 4.44 2.90 -9.53
CA GLY A 13 5.38 2.86 -8.42
C GLY A 13 4.96 3.68 -7.20
N GLN A 14 3.69 4.05 -7.09
CA GLN A 14 3.19 4.80 -5.93
C GLN A 14 3.22 3.92 -4.67
N SER A 15 3.32 4.56 -3.50
CA SER A 15 3.14 3.85 -2.22
C SER A 15 1.64 3.77 -1.92
N LEU A 16 1.16 2.56 -1.62
CA LEU A 16 -0.26 2.27 -1.44
C LEU A 16 -0.50 1.82 0.00
N GLY A 17 -1.38 2.54 0.70
CA GLY A 17 -1.92 2.13 2.00
C GLY A 17 -3.34 1.60 1.83
N ILE A 18 -3.57 0.37 2.25
CA ILE A 18 -4.89 -0.29 2.22
C ILE A 18 -5.37 -0.44 3.65
N LEU A 19 -6.56 0.07 3.91
CA LEU A 19 -7.19 0.05 5.22
C LEU A 19 -8.28 -1.03 5.25
N GLY A 20 -8.16 -1.97 6.16
CA GLY A 20 -9.15 -3.04 6.37
C GLY A 20 -8.55 -4.44 6.50
N CYS A 21 -9.34 -5.37 7.02
CA CYS A 21 -8.92 -6.76 7.26
C CYS A 21 -9.68 -7.79 6.40
N GLY A 22 -10.59 -7.37 5.51
CA GLY A 22 -11.39 -8.30 4.71
C GLY A 22 -10.67 -8.93 3.52
N TRP A 23 -11.36 -9.87 2.86
CA TRP A 23 -10.88 -10.51 1.63
C TRP A 23 -10.57 -9.50 0.53
N ASP A 24 -11.41 -8.48 0.36
CA ASP A 24 -11.18 -7.45 -0.64
C ASP A 24 -9.91 -6.63 -0.37
N ALA A 25 -9.64 -6.29 0.90
CA ALA A 25 -8.42 -5.58 1.28
C ALA A 25 -7.17 -6.43 1.02
N MET A 26 -7.24 -7.73 1.29
CA MET A 26 -6.16 -8.67 0.99
C MET A 26 -5.94 -8.85 -0.51
N ASP A 27 -7.02 -8.98 -1.28
CA ASP A 27 -6.96 -9.11 -2.74
C ASP A 27 -6.30 -7.87 -3.36
N LEU A 28 -6.71 -6.68 -2.94
CA LEU A 28 -6.09 -5.42 -3.37
C LEU A 28 -4.61 -5.33 -2.99
N ALA A 29 -4.23 -5.78 -1.79
CA ALA A 29 -2.84 -5.77 -1.35
C ALA A 29 -1.97 -6.72 -2.17
N ILE A 30 -2.50 -7.90 -2.50
CA ILE A 30 -1.82 -8.87 -3.35
C ILE A 30 -1.71 -8.34 -4.78
N LEU A 31 -2.77 -7.75 -5.31
CA LEU A 31 -2.81 -7.17 -6.66
C LEU A 31 -1.82 -6.00 -6.81
N ALA A 32 -1.77 -5.11 -5.82
CA ALA A 32 -0.81 -4.01 -5.79
C ALA A 32 0.63 -4.52 -5.70
N SER A 33 0.86 -5.55 -4.87
CA SER A 33 2.18 -6.14 -4.68
C SER A 33 2.68 -6.94 -5.87
N SER A 34 1.78 -7.46 -6.73
CA SER A 34 2.13 -8.23 -7.93
C SER A 34 2.28 -7.35 -9.18
N ALA A 35 1.86 -6.08 -9.11
CA ALA A 35 1.96 -5.17 -10.24
C ALA A 35 3.44 -4.89 -10.58
N PRO A 36 3.83 -4.97 -11.87
CA PRO A 36 5.17 -4.59 -12.28
C PRO A 36 5.35 -3.08 -12.11
N ALA A 37 6.15 -2.68 -11.13
CA ALA A 37 6.46 -1.28 -10.91
C ALA A 37 7.44 -0.80 -12.01
N ILE A 38 7.03 0.20 -12.78
CA ILE A 38 7.94 0.94 -13.65
C ILE A 38 8.85 1.73 -12.71
N SER A 39 10.09 1.28 -12.54
CA SER A 39 11.03 1.91 -11.63
C SER A 39 11.43 3.28 -12.17
N ILE A 40 10.68 4.33 -11.82
CA ILE A 40 11.11 5.69 -12.08
C ILE A 40 12.21 6.00 -11.05
N ASN A 41 13.45 6.02 -11.52
CA ASN A 41 14.65 6.46 -10.81
C ASN A 41 14.47 7.91 -10.33
N VAL A 42 13.82 8.12 -9.18
CA VAL A 42 13.86 9.41 -8.49
C VAL A 42 14.75 9.24 -7.27
N ASN A 43 16.00 9.67 -7.43
CA ASN A 43 17.04 9.92 -6.44
C ASN A 43 16.53 10.06 -4.98
N ARG A 44 16.29 8.94 -4.28
CA ARG A 44 16.11 8.94 -2.82
C ARG A 44 17.20 8.08 -2.21
N ARG A 45 18.21 8.75 -1.64
CA ARG A 45 19.29 8.23 -0.77
C ARG A 45 18.77 7.58 0.52
N ALA A 46 17.76 6.73 0.45
CA ALA A 46 17.21 6.01 1.61
C ALA A 46 17.21 4.52 1.35
N THR A 47 18.30 3.86 1.73
CA THR A 47 18.41 2.42 2.04
C THR A 47 18.08 1.42 0.91
N LYS A 48 19.13 0.68 0.56
CA LYS A 48 19.34 -0.38 -0.44
C LYS A 48 18.34 -1.58 -0.47
N ARG A 49 17.11 -1.47 0.05
CA ARG A 49 16.17 -2.61 0.19
C ARG A 49 14.75 -2.43 -0.39
N ARG A 50 14.36 -1.26 -0.93
CA ARG A 50 12.94 -0.99 -1.21
C ARG A 50 12.70 -0.25 -2.54
N ALA A 51 13.15 -0.84 -3.65
CA ALA A 51 13.02 -0.31 -5.01
C ALA A 51 11.72 -0.70 -5.75
N GLY A 52 10.63 -0.98 -5.02
CA GLY A 52 9.30 -1.22 -5.58
C GLY A 52 8.26 -0.49 -4.74
N GLY A 53 7.14 -0.08 -5.36
CA GLY A 53 6.03 0.59 -4.69
C GLY A 53 5.66 -0.15 -3.40
N ARG A 54 5.68 0.56 -2.27
CA ARG A 54 5.42 -0.06 -0.96
C ARG A 54 3.91 -0.22 -0.79
N THR A 55 3.45 -1.46 -0.66
CA THR A 55 2.06 -1.76 -0.30
C THR A 55 2.01 -2.06 1.21
N SER A 56 1.20 -1.30 1.94
CA SER A 56 0.94 -1.48 3.36
C SER A 56 -0.52 -1.87 3.58
N LEU A 57 -0.77 -2.91 4.36
CA LEU A 57 -2.08 -3.36 4.79
C LEU A 57 -2.24 -3.07 6.29
N ILE A 58 -3.20 -2.23 6.64
CA ILE A 58 -3.38 -1.71 8.00
C ILE A 58 -4.78 -2.05 8.50
N TYR A 59 -4.87 -2.63 9.70
CA TYR A 59 -6.15 -2.95 10.32
C TYR A 59 -6.08 -2.98 11.85
N GLY A 60 -7.21 -2.67 12.50
CA GLY A 60 -7.37 -2.70 13.95
C GLY A 60 -7.72 -4.07 14.54
N SER A 61 -8.05 -5.06 13.71
CA SER A 61 -8.47 -6.39 14.17
C SER A 61 -7.31 -7.25 14.67
N ALA A 62 -7.67 -8.37 15.33
CA ALA A 62 -6.70 -9.34 15.86
C ALA A 62 -5.88 -10.06 14.78
N GLY A 63 -6.35 -10.06 13.53
CA GLY A 63 -5.69 -10.69 12.40
C GLY A 63 -6.40 -10.42 11.07
N PRO A 64 -5.81 -10.88 9.95
CA PRO A 64 -6.42 -10.80 8.64
C PRO A 64 -7.65 -11.69 8.58
N VAL A 65 -8.72 -11.18 7.99
CA VAL A 65 -10.04 -11.82 7.85
C VAL A 65 -10.57 -12.38 9.17
N SER A 66 -10.31 -11.70 10.28
CA SER A 66 -10.62 -12.19 11.63
C SER A 66 -12.10 -12.46 11.92
N HIS A 67 -13.01 -11.98 11.07
CA HIS A 67 -14.45 -12.24 11.15
C HIS A 67 -14.86 -13.57 10.50
N ILE A 68 -13.98 -14.22 9.74
CA ILE A 68 -14.25 -15.49 9.02
C ILE A 68 -13.22 -16.56 9.41
N LEU A 69 -11.94 -16.19 9.50
CA LEU A 69 -10.87 -17.14 9.77
C LEU A 69 -10.78 -17.45 11.27
N PRO A 70 -10.49 -18.70 11.64
CA PRO A 70 -10.06 -19.04 12.98
C PRO A 70 -8.74 -18.39 13.37
N SER A 71 -8.57 -18.10 14.66
CA SER A 71 -7.41 -17.36 15.20
C SER A 71 -6.06 -18.01 14.92
N TYR A 72 -5.99 -19.34 14.86
CA TYR A 72 -4.76 -20.08 14.58
C TYR A 72 -4.22 -19.83 13.16
N LEU A 73 -5.05 -19.35 12.22
CA LEU A 73 -4.63 -19.04 10.85
C LEU A 73 -4.13 -17.60 10.68
N PHE A 74 -4.43 -16.69 11.61
CA PHE A 74 -4.10 -15.28 11.46
C PHE A 74 -2.61 -15.06 11.23
N SER A 75 -1.77 -15.70 12.05
CA SER A 75 -0.31 -15.58 11.97
C SER A 75 0.26 -16.18 10.68
N ALA A 76 -0.29 -17.31 10.23
CA ALA A 76 0.12 -17.97 8.99
C ALA A 76 -0.18 -17.09 7.77
N VAL A 77 -1.38 -16.51 7.73
CA VAL A 77 -1.80 -15.60 6.66
C VAL A 77 -0.98 -14.31 6.67
N ALA A 78 -0.79 -13.69 7.83
CA ALA A 78 0.02 -12.48 7.95
C ALA A 78 1.49 -12.73 7.54
N LYS A 79 2.07 -13.88 7.94
CA LYS A 79 3.42 -14.29 7.50
C LYS A 79 3.49 -14.47 5.98
N ARG A 80 2.45 -15.04 5.36
CA ARG A 80 2.37 -15.20 3.90
C ARG A 80 2.28 -13.85 3.20
N LEU A 81 1.50 -12.90 3.71
CA LEU A 81 1.44 -11.53 3.16
C LEU A 81 2.81 -10.83 3.24
N ARG A 82 3.48 -10.91 4.39
CA ARG A 82 4.84 -10.36 4.56
C ARG A 82 5.85 -10.98 3.60
N SER A 83 5.73 -12.28 3.32
CA SER A 83 6.59 -12.96 2.33
C SER A 83 6.43 -12.40 0.91
N LYS A 84 5.26 -11.83 0.60
CA LYS A 84 5.01 -11.11 -0.66
C LYS A 84 5.50 -9.65 -0.63
N ARG A 85 6.23 -9.22 0.40
CA ARG A 85 6.69 -7.83 0.60
C ARG A 85 5.57 -6.82 0.87
N ILE A 86 4.42 -7.29 1.35
CA ILE A 86 3.35 -6.43 1.87
C ILE A 86 3.71 -6.10 3.33
N ASP A 87 3.73 -4.83 3.67
CA ASP A 87 3.90 -4.37 5.06
C ASP A 87 2.57 -4.54 5.80
N VAL A 88 2.54 -5.34 6.86
CA VAL A 88 1.29 -5.69 7.56
C VAL A 88 1.32 -5.09 8.96
N MET A 89 0.45 -4.10 9.18
CA MET A 89 0.26 -3.41 10.46
C MET A 89 -1.04 -3.90 11.12
N GLU A 90 -0.87 -4.79 12.09
CA GLU A 90 -1.96 -5.41 12.86
C GLU A 90 -2.32 -4.56 14.07
N ARG A 91 -3.54 -4.69 14.59
CA ARG A 91 -4.02 -3.98 15.79
C ARG A 91 -3.73 -2.47 15.79
N THR A 92 -3.76 -1.86 14.61
CA THR A 92 -3.41 -0.45 14.41
C THR A 92 -4.67 0.38 14.26
N LEU A 93 -4.76 1.45 15.03
CA LEU A 93 -5.84 2.44 14.95
C LEU A 93 -5.36 3.68 14.19
N ILE A 94 -6.12 4.10 13.19
CA ILE A 94 -5.85 5.31 12.43
C ILE A 94 -6.77 6.40 12.96
N ARG A 95 -6.18 7.47 13.49
CA ARG A 95 -6.93 8.58 14.09
C ARG A 95 -7.18 9.71 13.09
N TYR A 96 -6.22 9.97 12.22
CA TYR A 96 -6.26 11.07 11.26
C TYR A 96 -5.69 10.62 9.91
N VAL A 97 -6.29 11.13 8.83
CA VAL A 97 -5.77 11.04 7.47
C VAL A 97 -5.68 12.47 6.96
N SER A 98 -4.48 12.92 6.62
CA SER A 98 -4.23 14.25 6.06
C SER A 98 -3.78 14.12 4.61
N LEU A 99 -4.13 15.12 3.81
CA LEU A 99 -3.65 15.28 2.45
C LEU A 99 -2.76 16.52 2.40
N ASP A 100 -1.50 16.35 2.04
CA ASP A 100 -0.62 17.50 1.80
C ASP A 100 -0.93 18.08 0.41
N ASP A 101 -1.68 19.18 0.37
CA ASP A 101 -2.06 19.88 -0.87
C ASP A 101 -0.86 20.43 -1.67
N THR A 102 0.33 20.45 -1.07
CA THR A 102 1.57 20.94 -1.70
C THR A 102 2.00 20.10 -2.89
N ALA A 103 1.57 18.83 -2.98
CA ALA A 103 1.84 17.95 -4.12
C ALA A 103 0.97 18.23 -5.37
N SER A 104 -0.11 19.03 -5.24
CA SER A 104 -1.01 19.34 -6.36
C SER A 104 -0.59 20.57 -7.17
N ARG A 105 0.44 21.31 -6.73
CA ARG A 105 0.98 22.44 -7.49
C ARG A 105 1.74 21.93 -8.71
N LYS A 106 1.00 21.75 -9.82
CA LYS A 106 1.62 21.84 -11.16
C LYS A 106 2.42 23.15 -11.19
N PRO A 107 3.69 23.16 -11.63
CA PRO A 107 4.38 24.42 -11.86
C PRO A 107 3.61 25.15 -12.95
N LYS A 108 2.78 26.11 -12.55
CA LYS A 108 2.17 27.06 -13.49
C LYS A 108 3.30 27.92 -14.00
N ASP A 109 3.70 27.64 -15.24
CA ASP A 109 4.25 28.58 -16.19
C ASP A 109 5.29 29.56 -15.63
N ALA A 110 6.52 29.06 -15.53
CA ALA A 110 7.68 29.91 -15.74
C ALA A 110 7.62 30.44 -17.18
N LYS A 111 7.02 31.62 -17.36
CA LYS A 111 7.30 32.67 -18.38
C LYS A 111 6.02 33.44 -18.68
N GLN A 112 6.02 34.73 -18.34
CA GLN A 112 5.87 35.81 -19.31
C GLN A 112 6.20 37.16 -18.63
N GLN A 113 7.37 37.68 -19.05
CA GLN A 113 7.83 39.08 -19.13
C GLN A 113 7.81 39.96 -17.88
#